data_AF-A0A1W1WC99-F1
#
_entry.id   AF-A0A1W1WC99-F1
#
_cell.length_a   1.000
_cell.length_b   1.000
_cell.length_c   1.000
_cell.angle_alpha   90.00
_cell.angle_beta   90.00
_cell.angle_gamma   90.00
#
_symmetry.space_group_name_H-M   'P 1'
#
loop_
_entity.id
_entity.type
_entity.pdbx_description
1 polymer ?
#
loop_
_entity_poly.entity_id
_entity_poly.type
_entity_poly.pdbx_seq_one_letter_code
_entity_poly.pdbx_strand_id
1 'polypeptide(L)'
;MFNGQNYAISDLSVTGSVEDSEFFGVIGSSAVIEYVPISGSVSVTGYSSVDAGILAGRLEGSVIGVSTAGTVSGAASDGGQVGTNAGGSITDSDSTATVTGNDANIGGLVGNQNSGTVQNVYATGTVSNSGSEYRGGLIGDLEGGTLVTGYAVGKVSGGYAGAILGLYDSYSSPMVSSVYFDPVLSGTSHAVGFNSASGITASTNLTSESTLSGWNFTSVWHLSPTMNNGFPYLLATHVIRISSPLLSVWTLPVITTEPVTIGKNTSQVIGNMGYNAVQAITGGSAPGYEEERAAIQTGASATGEGATPVTCRPFYPVLVSDFSGMCQPKNKVSLPLSISTSKSSRHGRIIQ
;
A
#
# COMPACT_ATOMS: atom_id res chain seq x y z
N MET A 1 -10.08 2.46 10.39
CA MET A 1 -8.77 2.12 11.01
C MET A 1 -8.38 0.70 10.68
N PHE A 2 -7.15 0.48 10.19
CA PHE A 2 -6.54 -0.82 9.95
C PHE A 2 -5.20 -0.87 10.70
N ASN A 3 -5.06 -1.80 11.64
CA ASN A 3 -3.80 -2.03 12.37
C ASN A 3 -3.30 -3.43 12.05
N GLY A 4 -2.13 -3.52 11.40
CA GLY A 4 -1.52 -4.79 11.02
C GLY A 4 -0.82 -5.51 12.17
N GLN A 5 -0.61 -4.88 13.33
CA GLN A 5 0.08 -5.41 14.51
C GLN A 5 1.45 -6.02 14.20
N ASN A 6 2.12 -5.51 13.16
CA ASN A 6 3.35 -6.03 12.56
C ASN A 6 3.24 -7.44 11.97
N TYR A 7 2.04 -7.85 11.53
CA TYR A 7 1.87 -9.00 10.66
C TYR A 7 2.02 -8.57 9.20
N ALA A 8 2.81 -9.33 8.45
CA ALA A 8 3.10 -9.02 7.07
C ALA A 8 1.97 -9.47 6.14
N ILE A 9 1.62 -8.62 5.19
CA ILE A 9 0.90 -8.99 3.97
C ILE A 9 1.97 -9.28 2.92
N SER A 10 1.98 -10.49 2.37
CA SER A 10 3.00 -10.93 1.41
C SER A 10 2.39 -11.45 0.14
N ASP A 11 3.19 -11.40 -0.94
CA ASP A 11 2.79 -11.85 -2.28
C ASP A 11 1.53 -11.14 -2.78
N LEU A 12 1.35 -9.87 -2.39
CA LEU A 12 0.29 -9.02 -2.92
C LEU A 12 0.54 -8.85 -4.42
N SER A 13 -0.46 -9.16 -5.25
CA SER A 13 -0.41 -8.87 -6.67
C SER A 13 -1.63 -8.08 -7.07
N VAL A 14 -1.39 -6.85 -7.49
CA VAL A 14 -2.38 -5.90 -7.92
C VAL A 14 -2.12 -5.58 -9.39
N THR A 15 -3.10 -5.93 -10.23
CA THR A 15 -3.07 -5.57 -11.65
C THR A 15 -4.41 -4.98 -12.04
N GLY A 16 -4.38 -3.82 -12.69
CA GLY A 16 -5.58 -3.11 -13.06
C GLY A 16 -5.35 -2.10 -14.18
N SER A 17 -6.45 -1.70 -14.80
CA SER A 17 -6.48 -0.70 -15.87
C SER A 17 -7.45 0.45 -15.56
N VAL A 18 -7.77 0.68 -14.29
CA VAL A 18 -8.66 1.75 -13.83
C VAL A 18 -8.09 2.44 -12.59
N GLU A 19 -8.53 3.67 -12.32
CA GLU A 19 -8.28 4.38 -11.05
C GLU A 19 -8.66 3.49 -9.84
N ASP A 20 -7.96 3.64 -8.73
CA ASP A 20 -8.16 2.90 -7.47
C ASP A 20 -7.88 1.39 -7.55
N SER A 21 -6.99 0.97 -8.46
CA SER A 21 -6.63 -0.45 -8.57
C SER A 21 -5.71 -0.90 -7.43
N GLU A 22 -5.14 0.01 -6.63
CA GLU A 22 -4.18 -0.26 -5.56
C GLU A 22 -4.81 -0.99 -4.36
N PHE A 23 -3.99 -1.50 -3.42
CA PHE A 23 -4.48 -2.35 -2.32
C PHE A 23 -5.66 -1.73 -1.55
N PHE A 24 -5.55 -0.45 -1.20
CA PHE A 24 -6.65 0.35 -0.67
C PHE A 24 -7.27 1.32 -1.68
N GLY A 25 -6.65 1.57 -2.84
CA GLY A 25 -7.06 2.62 -3.78
C GLY A 25 -6.94 4.03 -3.18
N VAL A 26 -7.88 4.40 -2.32
CA VAL A 26 -7.92 5.67 -1.58
C VAL A 26 -7.99 5.45 -0.06
N ILE A 27 -7.07 6.07 0.66
CA ILE A 27 -7.12 6.18 2.13
C ILE A 27 -7.71 7.55 2.48
N GLY A 28 -8.98 7.58 2.90
CA GLY A 28 -9.70 8.81 3.20
C GLY A 28 -9.19 9.54 4.45
N SER A 29 -9.58 10.80 4.63
CA SER A 29 -9.08 11.70 5.69
C SER A 29 -9.28 11.23 7.14
N SER A 30 -10.26 10.35 7.40
CA SER A 30 -10.48 9.72 8.72
C SER A 30 -9.80 8.37 8.90
N ALA A 31 -9.24 7.81 7.83
CA ALA A 31 -8.63 6.50 7.84
C ALA A 31 -7.22 6.54 8.44
N VAL A 32 -6.91 5.52 9.24
CA VAL A 32 -5.59 5.28 9.80
C VAL A 32 -5.17 3.88 9.42
N ILE A 33 -4.01 3.75 8.78
CA ILE A 33 -3.35 2.49 8.47
C ILE A 33 -2.05 2.45 9.27
N GLU A 34 -1.86 1.41 10.08
CA GLU A 34 -0.69 1.34 10.93
C GLU A 34 -0.08 -0.06 11.10
N TYR A 35 1.23 -0.09 11.31
CA TYR A 35 2.01 -1.27 11.73
C TYR A 35 1.79 -2.48 10.82
N VAL A 36 1.90 -2.29 9.51
CA VAL A 36 1.74 -3.36 8.52
C VAL A 36 2.91 -3.36 7.53
N PRO A 37 3.75 -4.41 7.51
CA PRO A 37 4.64 -4.66 6.39
C PRO A 37 3.86 -5.24 5.20
N ILE A 38 4.02 -4.67 4.01
CA ILE A 38 3.35 -5.12 2.78
C ILE A 38 4.41 -5.39 1.71
N SER A 39 4.47 -6.60 1.20
CA SER A 39 5.34 -6.96 0.09
C SER A 39 4.55 -7.48 -1.10
N GLY A 40 4.78 -6.94 -2.29
CA GLY A 40 4.07 -7.34 -3.49
C GLY A 40 4.38 -6.52 -4.73
N SER A 41 3.67 -6.82 -5.81
CA SER A 41 3.74 -6.07 -7.06
C SER A 41 2.43 -5.33 -7.34
N VAL A 42 2.56 -4.06 -7.68
CA VAL A 42 1.51 -3.22 -8.25
C VAL A 42 1.91 -2.88 -9.68
N SER A 43 1.06 -3.22 -10.64
CA SER A 43 1.23 -2.85 -12.04
C SER A 43 -0.09 -2.32 -12.57
N VAL A 44 -0.12 -1.02 -12.84
CA VAL A 44 -1.26 -0.32 -13.42
C VAL A 44 -0.93 0.01 -14.87
N THR A 45 -1.76 -0.45 -15.80
CA THR A 45 -1.52 -0.28 -17.24
C THR A 45 -2.77 0.24 -17.94
N GLY A 46 -2.61 1.16 -18.89
CA GLY A 46 -3.68 1.52 -19.84
C GLY A 46 -4.24 2.95 -19.78
N TYR A 47 -3.89 3.77 -18.78
CA TYR A 47 -4.27 5.20 -18.71
C TYR A 47 -3.12 6.05 -18.17
N SER A 48 -2.96 7.27 -18.69
CA SER A 48 -1.89 8.22 -18.32
C SER A 48 -2.19 9.05 -17.06
N SER A 49 -3.17 8.66 -16.24
CA SER A 49 -3.67 9.47 -15.13
C SER A 49 -3.87 8.70 -13.82
N VAL A 50 -3.38 7.46 -13.72
CA VAL A 50 -3.55 6.66 -12.50
C VAL A 50 -2.31 6.77 -11.63
N ASP A 51 -2.53 7.24 -10.41
CA ASP A 51 -1.53 7.29 -9.36
C ASP A 51 -1.39 5.90 -8.72
N ALA A 52 -0.16 5.40 -8.62
CA ALA A 52 0.09 4.04 -8.15
C ALA A 52 0.98 4.01 -6.91
N GLY A 53 0.60 3.16 -5.94
CA GLY A 53 1.45 2.79 -4.83
C GLY A 53 1.07 1.44 -4.25
N ILE A 54 2.02 0.77 -3.57
CA ILE A 54 1.77 -0.55 -2.95
C ILE A 54 0.63 -0.48 -1.94
N LEU A 55 0.57 0.62 -1.18
CA LEU A 55 -0.45 0.82 -0.17
C LEU A 55 -1.73 1.43 -0.77
N ALA A 56 -1.59 2.54 -1.50
CA ALA A 56 -2.71 3.28 -2.07
C ALA A 56 -2.27 4.13 -3.27
N GLY A 57 -3.19 4.42 -4.18
CA GLY A 57 -3.00 5.41 -5.22
C GLY A 57 -3.08 6.82 -4.63
N ARG A 58 -4.04 7.07 -3.73
CA ARG A 58 -4.24 8.37 -3.08
C ARG A 58 -4.36 8.28 -1.56
N LEU A 59 -3.69 9.21 -0.87
CA LEU A 59 -3.72 9.34 0.59
C LEU A 59 -4.25 10.72 1.03
N GLU A 60 -5.25 10.71 1.91
CA GLU A 60 -5.75 11.88 2.64
C GLU A 60 -5.73 11.65 4.17
N GLY A 61 -5.63 10.39 4.61
CA GLY A 61 -5.58 9.98 6.02
C GLY A 61 -4.16 9.79 6.56
N SER A 62 -4.01 8.88 7.54
CA SER A 62 -2.74 8.62 8.23
C SER A 62 -2.16 7.24 7.95
N VAL A 63 -0.85 7.20 7.70
CA VAL A 63 -0.03 6.00 7.52
C VAL A 63 1.11 6.03 8.54
N ILE A 64 1.17 5.03 9.41
CA ILE A 64 2.08 5.02 10.58
C ILE A 64 2.78 3.66 10.68
N GLY A 65 4.12 3.60 10.69
CA GLY A 65 4.79 2.31 10.88
C GLY A 65 4.54 1.32 9.75
N VAL A 66 4.38 1.78 8.51
CA VAL A 66 4.13 0.92 7.35
C VAL A 66 5.40 0.75 6.52
N SER A 67 5.73 -0.49 6.18
CA SER A 67 6.86 -0.81 5.30
C SER A 67 6.34 -1.42 4.00
N THR A 68 6.81 -0.94 2.85
CA THR A 68 6.46 -1.52 1.55
C THR A 68 7.67 -2.11 0.83
N ALA A 69 7.46 -3.21 0.11
CA ALA A 69 8.51 -3.89 -0.66
C ALA A 69 7.95 -4.51 -1.94
N GLY A 70 8.78 -4.58 -2.98
CA GLY A 70 8.42 -5.21 -4.25
C GLY A 70 8.50 -4.24 -5.42
N THR A 71 7.47 -4.17 -6.27
CA THR A 71 7.54 -3.39 -7.52
C THR A 71 6.30 -2.54 -7.74
N VAL A 72 6.48 -1.31 -8.19
CA VAL A 72 5.40 -0.42 -8.65
C VAL A 72 5.68 -0.01 -10.10
N SER A 73 4.68 -0.15 -10.96
CA SER A 73 4.70 0.36 -12.33
C SER A 73 3.37 1.01 -12.67
N GLY A 74 3.34 2.34 -12.81
CA GLY A 74 2.17 3.10 -13.21
C GLY A 74 2.47 4.10 -14.32
N ALA A 75 1.67 5.16 -14.40
CA ALA A 75 1.62 6.05 -15.56
C ALA A 75 1.29 7.53 -15.25
N ALA A 76 1.20 7.93 -13.97
CA ALA A 76 0.99 9.32 -13.57
C ALA A 76 1.84 9.74 -12.36
N SER A 77 1.45 9.37 -11.14
CA SER A 77 2.26 9.56 -9.93
C SER A 77 2.53 8.22 -9.28
N ASP A 78 3.77 7.75 -9.34
CA ASP A 78 4.12 6.41 -8.86
C ASP A 78 5.01 6.52 -7.62
N GLY A 79 4.53 5.99 -6.50
CA GLY A 79 5.28 5.91 -5.26
C GLY A 79 5.44 4.48 -4.77
N GLY A 80 6.59 4.15 -4.19
CA GLY A 80 6.79 2.82 -3.60
C GLY A 80 5.81 2.48 -2.48
N GLN A 81 5.21 3.48 -1.84
CA GLN A 81 4.15 3.33 -0.85
C GLN A 81 2.83 3.95 -1.32
N VAL A 82 2.82 5.23 -1.70
CA VAL A 82 1.61 5.96 -2.11
C VAL A 82 1.85 6.68 -3.43
N GLY A 83 0.90 6.64 -4.38
CA GLY A 83 1.00 7.45 -5.60
C GLY A 83 1.00 8.95 -5.31
N THR A 84 -0.12 9.46 -4.77
CA THR A 84 -0.32 10.87 -4.41
C THR A 84 -0.71 11.03 -2.94
N ASN A 85 0.02 11.88 -2.21
CA ASN A 85 -0.39 12.36 -0.88
C ASN A 85 -1.09 13.72 -1.00
N ALA A 86 -2.40 13.72 -0.77
CA ALA A 86 -3.28 14.86 -0.97
C ALA A 86 -3.73 15.52 0.34
N GLY A 87 -2.81 15.59 1.31
CA GLY A 87 -3.07 16.19 2.63
C GLY A 87 -3.01 15.22 3.80
N GLY A 88 -2.65 13.96 3.56
CA GLY A 88 -2.45 12.97 4.60
C GLY A 88 -1.08 13.04 5.27
N SER A 89 -0.88 12.13 6.24
CA SER A 89 0.37 12.00 6.99
C SER A 89 1.01 10.63 6.77
N ILE A 90 2.29 10.61 6.40
CA ILE A 90 3.12 9.40 6.34
C ILE A 90 4.22 9.55 7.39
N THR A 91 4.17 8.73 8.43
CA THR A 91 5.08 8.81 9.56
C THR A 91 5.70 7.46 9.90
N ASP A 92 6.97 7.48 10.31
CA ASP A 92 7.70 6.28 10.77
C ASP A 92 7.56 5.11 9.79
N SER A 93 7.68 5.39 8.50
CA SER A 93 7.36 4.45 7.42
C SER A 93 8.51 4.32 6.41
N ASP A 94 8.57 3.19 5.71
CA ASP A 94 9.65 2.92 4.76
C ASP A 94 9.21 2.21 3.49
N SER A 95 10.03 2.31 2.45
CA SER A 95 9.84 1.61 1.18
C SER A 95 11.16 1.07 0.63
N THR A 96 11.16 -0.23 0.33
CA THR A 96 12.24 -0.90 -0.41
C THR A 96 11.80 -1.23 -1.84
N ALA A 97 10.64 -0.73 -2.26
CA ALA A 97 10.03 -1.03 -3.54
C ALA A 97 10.85 -0.44 -4.71
N THR A 98 11.03 -1.24 -5.75
CA THR A 98 11.52 -0.74 -7.04
C THR A 98 10.37 -0.07 -7.76
N VAL A 99 10.55 1.21 -8.11
CA VAL A 99 9.53 1.99 -8.79
C VAL A 99 9.99 2.31 -10.20
N THR A 100 9.20 1.85 -11.16
CA THR A 100 9.34 2.14 -12.58
C THR A 100 8.08 2.85 -13.06
N GLY A 101 8.16 3.63 -14.13
CA GLY A 101 6.97 4.22 -14.75
C GLY A 101 7.27 4.66 -16.17
N ASN A 102 6.24 5.05 -16.91
CA ASN A 102 6.37 5.72 -18.20
C ASN A 102 5.75 7.11 -18.09
N ASP A 103 6.53 8.17 -18.29
CA ASP A 103 6.07 9.58 -18.23
C ASP A 103 5.30 9.93 -16.94
N ALA A 104 5.82 9.50 -15.79
CA ALA A 104 5.24 9.67 -14.47
C ALA A 104 6.21 10.38 -13.52
N ASN A 105 5.67 11.15 -12.57
CA ASN A 105 6.38 11.62 -11.38
C ASN A 105 6.62 10.44 -10.46
N ILE A 106 7.89 10.09 -10.22
CA ILE A 106 8.22 8.85 -9.52
C ILE A 106 9.02 9.13 -8.26
N GLY A 107 8.53 8.60 -7.12
CA GLY A 107 9.24 8.61 -5.85
C GLY A 107 9.45 7.20 -5.28
N GLY A 108 10.59 6.98 -4.63
CA GLY A 108 10.83 5.72 -3.92
C GLY A 108 9.84 5.47 -2.77
N LEU A 109 9.25 6.53 -2.22
CA LEU A 109 8.17 6.47 -1.23
C LEU A 109 6.85 7.00 -1.80
N VAL A 110 6.85 8.24 -2.35
CA VAL A 110 5.64 8.86 -2.89
C VAL A 110 5.86 9.53 -4.24
N GLY A 111 4.95 9.31 -5.19
CA GLY A 111 5.00 9.96 -6.50
C GLY A 111 4.82 11.48 -6.40
N ASN A 112 3.67 11.94 -5.93
CA ASN A 112 3.33 13.36 -5.78
C ASN A 112 2.91 13.73 -4.34
N GLN A 113 3.48 14.80 -3.80
CA GLN A 113 3.19 15.37 -2.49
C GLN A 113 2.57 16.75 -2.62
N ASN A 114 1.24 16.81 -2.62
CA ASN A 114 0.49 18.06 -2.75
C ASN A 114 0.49 18.86 -1.44
N SER A 115 0.27 18.18 -0.32
CA SER A 115 0.25 18.77 1.02
C SER A 115 0.34 17.69 2.11
N GLY A 116 0.32 18.10 3.38
CA GLY A 116 0.39 17.20 4.53
C GLY A 116 1.81 17.00 5.04
N THR A 117 2.07 15.85 5.65
CA THR A 117 3.33 15.59 6.35
C THR A 117 3.93 14.25 5.96
N VAL A 118 5.23 14.27 5.62
CA VAL A 118 6.06 13.09 5.45
C VAL A 118 7.21 13.19 6.45
N GLN A 119 7.24 12.31 7.44
CA GLN A 119 8.19 12.41 8.54
C GLN A 119 8.75 11.07 9.01
N ASN A 120 10.04 11.04 9.35
CA ASN A 120 10.73 9.83 9.80
C ASN A 120 10.58 8.70 8.76
N VAL A 121 11.04 8.97 7.54
CA VAL A 121 10.85 8.04 6.42
C VAL A 121 12.15 7.66 5.75
N TYR A 122 12.17 6.50 5.10
CA TYR A 122 13.28 6.17 4.22
C TYR A 122 12.91 5.32 3.01
N ALA A 123 13.73 5.42 1.96
CA ALA A 123 13.61 4.57 0.79
C ALA A 123 14.96 4.00 0.32
N THR A 124 14.96 2.72 -0.03
CA THR A 124 16.17 2.01 -0.50
C THR A 124 16.01 1.38 -1.89
N GLY A 125 14.78 1.34 -2.40
CA GLY A 125 14.47 0.77 -3.70
C GLY A 125 14.98 1.63 -4.87
N THR A 126 15.17 1.00 -6.02
CA THR A 126 15.62 1.71 -7.24
C THR A 126 14.46 2.48 -7.86
N VAL A 127 14.75 3.69 -8.34
CA VAL A 127 13.80 4.54 -9.08
C VAL A 127 14.32 4.78 -10.50
N SER A 128 13.52 4.43 -11.50
CA SER A 128 13.89 4.64 -12.91
C SER A 128 12.68 4.88 -13.82
N ASN A 129 12.88 5.68 -14.86
CA ASN A 129 11.89 5.94 -15.91
C ASN A 129 12.63 6.21 -17.22
N SER A 130 12.03 5.82 -18.35
CA SER A 130 12.48 6.16 -19.70
C SER A 130 12.00 7.56 -20.18
N GLY A 131 10.99 8.12 -19.52
CA GLY A 131 10.34 9.40 -19.82
C GLY A 131 11.07 10.65 -19.32
N SER A 132 10.46 11.81 -19.60
CA SER A 132 11.01 13.14 -19.28
C SER A 132 10.65 13.70 -17.91
N GLU A 133 9.84 13.00 -17.13
CA GLU A 133 9.33 13.48 -15.84
C GLU A 133 10.33 13.35 -14.67
N TYR A 134 9.91 13.85 -13.50
CA TYR A 134 10.74 13.99 -12.31
C TYR A 134 10.87 12.69 -11.51
N ARG A 135 12.07 12.44 -11.00
CA ARG A 135 12.39 11.23 -10.21
C ARG A 135 13.13 11.59 -8.93
N GLY A 136 12.53 11.23 -7.80
CA GLY A 136 13.13 11.41 -6.49
C GLY A 136 13.34 10.10 -5.76
N GLY A 137 14.44 9.97 -5.02
CA GLY A 137 14.65 8.80 -4.17
C GLY A 137 13.60 8.65 -3.07
N LEU A 138 13.04 9.76 -2.55
CA LEU A 138 11.90 9.75 -1.64
C LEU A 138 10.60 10.18 -2.35
N ILE A 139 10.59 11.38 -2.92
CA ILE A 139 9.40 12.02 -3.47
C ILE A 139 9.64 12.45 -4.93
N GLY A 140 8.76 12.07 -5.85
CA GLY A 140 8.86 12.47 -7.25
C GLY A 140 8.68 13.97 -7.42
N ASP A 141 7.53 14.48 -6.98
CA ASP A 141 7.18 15.90 -7.00
C ASP A 141 6.75 16.37 -5.61
N LEU A 142 7.47 17.35 -5.06
CA LEU A 142 7.10 18.02 -3.83
C LEU A 142 6.43 19.35 -4.15
N GLU A 143 5.12 19.31 -4.36
CA GLU A 143 4.31 20.49 -4.63
C GLU A 143 4.10 21.30 -3.35
N GLY A 144 3.82 20.66 -2.21
CA GLY A 144 3.56 21.32 -0.92
C GLY A 144 3.66 20.42 0.32
N GLY A 145 3.44 21.01 1.51
CA GLY A 145 3.53 20.31 2.80
C GLY A 145 4.95 20.25 3.38
N THR A 146 5.24 19.19 4.14
CA THR A 146 6.52 19.05 4.87
C THR A 146 7.18 17.69 4.63
N LEU A 147 8.49 17.69 4.35
CA LEU A 147 9.37 16.52 4.42
C LEU A 147 10.40 16.73 5.54
N VAL A 148 10.29 15.96 6.61
CA VAL A 148 11.12 16.16 7.81
C VAL A 148 11.74 14.84 8.26
N THR A 149 13.05 14.81 8.44
CA THR A 149 13.77 13.63 8.95
C THR A 149 13.57 12.41 8.07
N GLY A 150 14.49 12.19 7.13
CA GLY A 150 14.42 10.99 6.30
C GLY A 150 15.61 10.83 5.40
N TYR A 151 15.67 9.71 4.67
CA TYR A 151 16.77 9.48 3.75
C TYR A 151 16.42 8.59 2.57
N ALA A 152 17.19 8.72 1.48
CA ALA A 152 17.18 7.73 0.41
C ALA A 152 18.60 7.33 0.00
N VAL A 153 18.76 6.04 -0.29
CA VAL A 153 20.03 5.43 -0.76
C VAL A 153 19.83 4.58 -2.02
N GLY A 154 18.57 4.42 -2.46
CA GLY A 154 18.27 3.75 -3.71
C GLY A 154 18.80 4.52 -4.92
N LYS A 155 19.24 3.79 -5.94
CA LYS A 155 19.70 4.39 -7.19
C LYS A 155 18.54 5.10 -7.89
N VAL A 156 18.76 6.34 -8.33
CA VAL A 156 17.81 7.12 -9.13
C VAL A 156 18.41 7.36 -10.51
N SER A 157 17.66 7.10 -11.58
CA SER A 157 18.22 7.17 -12.95
C SER A 157 17.29 7.76 -14.00
N GLY A 158 17.92 8.45 -14.96
CA GLY A 158 17.31 9.14 -16.10
C GLY A 158 17.26 10.68 -15.91
N GLY A 159 16.39 11.38 -16.64
CA GLY A 159 16.25 12.84 -16.58
C GLY A 159 15.77 13.37 -15.22
N TYR A 160 16.18 14.56 -14.81
CA TYR A 160 15.79 15.18 -13.53
C TYR A 160 15.83 14.22 -12.32
N ALA A 161 16.88 13.40 -12.25
CA ALA A 161 17.09 12.43 -11.17
C ALA A 161 17.68 13.14 -9.95
N GLY A 162 16.85 13.35 -8.93
CA GLY A 162 17.30 13.80 -7.62
C GLY A 162 17.33 12.66 -6.61
N ALA A 163 18.38 12.64 -5.79
CA ALA A 163 18.57 11.62 -4.78
C ALA A 163 17.46 11.61 -3.73
N ILE A 164 16.80 12.74 -3.49
CA ILE A 164 15.66 12.86 -2.58
C ILE A 164 14.39 13.26 -3.32
N LEU A 165 14.43 14.40 -4.02
CA LEU A 165 13.28 14.98 -4.71
C LEU A 165 13.50 14.97 -6.22
N GLY A 166 12.50 14.62 -7.02
CA GLY A 166 12.58 14.85 -8.47
C GLY A 166 12.40 16.34 -8.78
N LEU A 167 11.27 16.90 -8.33
CA LEU A 167 10.94 18.32 -8.41
C LEU A 167 10.73 18.87 -7.00
N TYR A 168 11.23 20.09 -6.79
CA TYR A 168 10.82 20.95 -5.68
C TYR A 168 10.01 22.13 -6.25
N ASP A 169 8.70 22.13 -6.04
CA ASP A 169 7.85 23.25 -6.44
C ASP A 169 7.86 24.32 -5.35
N SER A 170 8.54 25.43 -5.61
CA SER A 170 8.62 26.55 -4.66
C SER A 170 7.32 27.34 -4.51
N TYR A 171 6.32 27.18 -5.38
CA TYR A 171 5.13 28.03 -5.38
C TYR A 171 4.30 27.91 -4.10
N SER A 172 4.21 26.72 -3.51
CA SER A 172 3.48 26.53 -2.24
C SER A 172 4.36 26.65 -0.99
N SER A 173 5.66 26.94 -1.16
CA SER A 173 6.67 27.00 -0.09
C SER A 173 6.76 25.73 0.77
N PRO A 174 6.96 24.53 0.19
CA PRO A 174 7.13 23.30 0.96
C PRO A 174 8.36 23.35 1.87
N MET A 175 8.25 22.73 3.05
CA MET A 175 9.34 22.71 4.03
C MET A 175 10.10 21.39 3.98
N VAL A 176 11.43 21.48 3.88
CA VAL A 176 12.33 20.33 3.91
C VAL A 176 13.37 20.52 5.00
N SER A 177 13.57 19.52 5.87
CA SER A 177 14.57 19.60 6.94
C SER A 177 15.08 18.23 7.40
N SER A 178 16.37 18.17 7.77
CA SER A 178 17.04 16.96 8.29
C SER A 178 16.92 15.74 7.36
N VAL A 179 17.00 15.95 6.04
CA VAL A 179 16.96 14.89 5.04
C VAL A 179 18.35 14.57 4.51
N TYR A 180 18.63 13.29 4.26
CA TYR A 180 19.98 12.82 3.90
C TYR A 180 19.99 11.88 2.70
N PHE A 181 21.06 11.90 1.91
CA PHE A 181 21.27 10.91 0.85
C PHE A 181 22.74 10.57 0.68
N ASP A 182 23.01 9.40 0.11
CA ASP A 182 24.36 9.01 -0.31
C ASP A 182 24.52 9.24 -1.82
N PRO A 183 25.33 10.21 -2.26
CA PRO A 183 25.48 10.55 -3.68
C PRO A 183 26.10 9.42 -4.52
N VAL A 184 26.84 8.50 -3.89
CA VAL A 184 27.43 7.35 -4.58
C VAL A 184 26.38 6.28 -4.81
N LEU A 185 25.58 5.95 -3.79
CA LEU A 185 24.54 4.92 -3.89
C LEU A 185 23.37 5.39 -4.75
N SER A 186 22.95 6.65 -4.59
CA SER A 186 21.88 7.25 -5.40
C SER A 186 22.26 7.36 -6.88
N GLY A 187 23.56 7.34 -7.22
CA GLY A 187 24.03 7.49 -8.61
C GLY A 187 23.87 8.91 -9.17
N THR A 188 23.60 9.89 -8.30
CA THR A 188 23.46 11.31 -8.63
C THR A 188 23.94 12.15 -7.44
N SER A 189 24.63 13.26 -7.73
CA SER A 189 25.02 14.24 -6.71
C SER A 189 23.94 15.31 -6.46
N HIS A 190 22.86 15.31 -7.26
CA HIS A 190 21.77 16.26 -7.13
C HIS A 190 20.81 15.79 -6.04
N ALA A 191 20.64 16.60 -4.99
CA ALA A 191 19.62 16.35 -3.97
C ALA A 191 18.20 16.41 -4.56
N VAL A 192 17.99 17.40 -5.44
CA VAL A 192 16.74 17.68 -6.16
C VAL A 192 17.05 17.64 -7.66
N GLY A 193 16.22 16.94 -8.44
CA GLY A 193 16.41 16.79 -9.88
C GLY A 193 16.15 18.08 -10.67
N PHE A 194 15.19 18.89 -10.23
CA PHE A 194 14.83 20.19 -10.80
C PHE A 194 14.50 21.19 -9.69
N ASN A 195 14.96 22.45 -9.83
CA ASN A 195 15.03 23.46 -8.77
C ASN A 195 15.97 23.09 -7.62
N SER A 196 15.76 23.68 -6.43
CA SER A 196 16.63 23.52 -5.27
C SER A 196 15.84 23.67 -3.98
N ALA A 197 16.14 22.80 -3.00
CA ALA A 197 15.60 22.87 -1.66
C ALA A 197 16.74 22.91 -0.63
N SER A 198 16.56 23.65 0.47
CA SER A 198 17.42 23.56 1.65
C SER A 198 17.04 22.37 2.53
N GLY A 199 17.86 22.02 3.51
CA GLY A 199 17.53 20.98 4.49
C GLY A 199 17.79 19.54 4.03
N ILE A 200 18.41 19.38 2.84
CA ILE A 200 18.90 18.09 2.33
C ILE A 200 20.42 18.08 2.37
N THR A 201 21.01 17.03 2.96
CA THR A 201 22.46 16.89 3.14
C THR A 201 23.00 15.64 2.44
N ALA A 202 24.00 15.80 1.58
CA ALA A 202 24.71 14.67 0.98
C ALA A 202 25.76 14.12 1.96
N SER A 203 25.81 12.80 2.16
CA SER A 203 26.84 12.14 2.96
C SER A 203 27.01 10.68 2.55
N THR A 204 28.26 10.22 2.43
CA THR A 204 28.61 8.80 2.20
C THR A 204 28.68 7.99 3.50
N ASN A 205 28.42 8.62 4.65
CA ASN A 205 28.46 7.98 5.96
C ASN A 205 27.13 8.19 6.70
N LEU A 206 26.07 7.55 6.19
CA LEU A 206 24.75 7.55 6.81
C LEU A 206 24.60 6.53 7.94
N THR A 207 25.66 5.79 8.30
CA THR A 207 25.62 4.75 9.34
C THR A 207 26.10 5.25 10.70
N SER A 208 26.21 6.57 10.88
CA SER A 208 26.67 7.23 12.11
C SER A 208 25.67 8.28 12.59
N GLU A 209 25.28 8.23 13.86
CA GLU A 209 24.37 9.20 14.49
C GLU A 209 24.91 10.64 14.39
N SER A 210 26.24 10.81 14.47
CA SER A 210 26.88 12.12 14.39
C SER A 210 26.66 12.82 13.04
N THR A 211 26.39 12.06 11.98
CA THR A 211 26.08 12.60 10.64
C THR A 211 24.64 13.11 10.57
N LEU A 212 23.74 12.46 11.29
CA LEU A 212 22.29 12.57 11.13
C LEU A 212 21.71 13.57 12.14
N SER A 213 22.08 14.83 11.96
CA SER A 213 21.66 15.94 12.81
C SER A 213 20.14 16.16 12.79
N GLY A 214 19.56 16.34 13.98
CA GLY A 214 18.11 16.53 14.16
C GLY A 214 17.31 15.22 14.27
N TRP A 215 17.96 14.06 14.21
CA TRP A 215 17.30 12.77 14.34
C TRP A 215 17.24 12.29 15.78
N ASN A 216 16.17 11.58 16.14
CA ASN A 216 15.99 10.99 17.46
C ASN A 216 16.39 9.50 17.47
N PHE A 217 17.62 9.21 17.89
CA PHE A 217 18.13 7.84 18.08
C PHE A 217 17.76 7.18 19.41
N THR A 218 16.98 7.88 20.25
CA THR A 218 16.55 7.34 21.55
C THR A 218 15.27 6.52 21.45
N SER A 219 14.37 6.85 20.52
CA SER A 219 13.04 6.23 20.44
C SER A 219 12.46 6.05 19.04
N VAL A 220 13.07 6.63 18.00
CA VAL A 220 12.53 6.58 16.63
C VAL A 220 13.45 5.78 15.72
N TRP A 221 14.68 6.25 15.60
CA TRP A 221 15.71 5.69 14.72
C TRP A 221 16.69 4.84 15.49
N HIS A 222 17.15 3.76 14.86
CA HIS A 222 18.19 2.90 15.41
C HIS A 222 19.23 2.55 14.35
N LEU A 223 20.45 2.29 14.79
CA LEU A 223 21.54 1.80 13.96
C LEU A 223 21.96 0.41 14.43
N SER A 224 22.15 -0.49 13.47
CA SER A 224 22.76 -1.80 13.72
C SER A 224 23.47 -2.26 12.45
N PRO A 225 24.74 -2.71 12.53
CA PRO A 225 25.48 -3.21 11.37
C PRO A 225 24.79 -4.37 10.63
N THR A 226 23.85 -5.07 11.29
CA THR A 226 23.15 -6.24 10.73
C THR A 226 21.72 -5.94 10.29
N MET A 227 21.18 -4.76 10.59
CA MET A 227 19.83 -4.36 10.21
C MET A 227 19.91 -3.31 9.12
N ASN A 228 19.05 -3.43 8.11
CA ASN A 228 18.94 -2.45 7.03
C ASN A 228 20.32 -2.05 6.43
N ASN A 229 21.20 -3.03 6.25
CA ASN A 229 22.56 -2.85 5.74
C ASN A 229 23.42 -1.84 6.52
N GLY A 230 23.15 -1.65 7.81
CA GLY A 230 23.85 -0.67 8.63
C GLY A 230 23.27 0.74 8.59
N PHE A 231 22.33 1.01 7.67
CA PHE A 231 21.61 2.29 7.62
C PHE A 231 20.61 2.40 8.78
N PRO A 232 20.20 3.64 9.14
CA PRO A 232 19.18 3.85 10.14
C PRO A 232 17.89 3.12 9.78
N TYR A 233 17.25 2.49 10.75
CA TYR A 233 15.95 1.86 10.59
C TYR A 233 15.00 2.33 11.68
N LEU A 234 13.70 2.16 11.44
CA LEU A 234 12.63 2.63 12.33
C LEU A 234 12.17 1.48 13.23
N LEU A 235 12.00 1.72 14.53
CA LEU A 235 11.41 0.71 15.42
C LEU A 235 10.00 0.30 14.98
N ALA A 236 9.23 1.27 14.48
CA ALA A 236 7.84 1.08 14.10
C ALA A 236 7.68 -0.01 13.03
N THR A 237 8.65 -0.16 12.12
CA THR A 237 8.62 -1.15 11.03
C THR A 237 9.47 -2.39 11.31
N HIS A 238 10.32 -2.37 12.35
CA HIS A 238 11.28 -3.44 12.68
C HIS A 238 11.12 -3.99 14.11
N VAL A 239 9.89 -4.13 14.60
CA VAL A 239 9.64 -4.61 15.97
C VAL A 239 10.25 -6.02 16.18
N ILE A 240 11.30 -6.10 17.00
CA ILE A 240 11.88 -7.35 17.48
C ILE A 240 10.88 -7.96 18.47
N ARG A 241 10.16 -9.02 18.08
CA ARG A 241 9.33 -9.77 19.04
C ARG A 241 10.23 -10.57 19.97
N ILE A 242 10.39 -10.10 21.21
CA ILE A 242 10.91 -10.93 22.31
C ILE A 242 9.78 -11.90 22.69
N SER A 243 9.81 -13.10 22.11
CA SER A 243 8.81 -14.16 22.22
C SER A 243 7.37 -13.72 21.93
N SER A 244 6.85 -14.13 20.77
CA SER A 244 5.39 -14.25 20.63
C SER A 244 4.88 -15.10 21.80
N PRO A 245 3.85 -14.69 22.58
CA PRO A 245 3.08 -15.69 23.29
C PRO A 245 2.63 -16.71 22.24
N LEU A 246 2.77 -18.00 22.56
CA LEU A 246 2.27 -19.08 21.72
C LEU A 246 0.87 -18.69 21.27
N LEU A 247 0.67 -18.55 19.95
CA LEU A 247 -0.66 -18.38 19.40
C LEU A 247 -1.53 -19.47 20.01
N SER A 248 -2.65 -19.10 20.63
CA SER A 248 -3.71 -20.08 20.82
C SER A 248 -4.01 -20.63 19.43
N VAL A 249 -3.78 -21.92 19.24
CA VAL A 249 -4.13 -22.62 18.00
C VAL A 249 -5.51 -22.14 17.60
N TRP A 250 -5.62 -21.49 16.45
CA TRP A 250 -6.93 -21.11 15.93
C TRP A 250 -7.65 -22.41 15.59
N THR A 251 -8.42 -22.91 16.55
CA THR A 251 -9.36 -23.99 16.31
C THR A 251 -10.46 -23.39 15.46
N LEU A 252 -10.73 -23.99 14.31
CA LEU A 252 -11.93 -23.68 13.53
C LEU A 252 -13.12 -23.57 14.48
N PRO A 253 -13.94 -22.51 14.42
CA PRO A 253 -15.14 -22.43 15.22
C PRO A 253 -15.98 -23.68 14.95
N VAL A 254 -16.24 -24.46 16.00
CA VAL A 254 -17.19 -25.56 15.90
C VAL A 254 -18.55 -24.91 15.65
N ILE A 255 -19.07 -25.09 14.43
CA ILE A 255 -20.44 -24.73 14.10
C ILE A 255 -21.33 -25.66 14.93
N THR A 256 -21.76 -25.19 16.09
CA THR A 256 -22.84 -25.84 16.84
C THR A 256 -24.15 -25.23 16.33
N THR A 257 -24.98 -26.07 15.74
CA THR A 257 -26.35 -25.68 15.37
C THR A 257 -27.16 -25.56 16.65
N GLU A 258 -27.20 -24.37 17.24
CA GLU A 258 -28.21 -24.03 18.24
C GLU A 258 -29.58 -23.97 17.53
N PRO A 259 -30.58 -24.78 17.90
CA PRO A 259 -31.90 -24.69 17.31
C PRO A 259 -32.55 -23.36 17.72
N VAL A 260 -32.68 -22.44 16.75
CA VAL A 260 -33.47 -21.22 16.91
C VAL A 260 -34.94 -21.60 17.04
N THR A 261 -35.51 -21.44 18.23
CA THR A 261 -36.96 -21.57 18.44
C THR A 261 -37.60 -20.22 18.15
N ILE A 262 -38.33 -20.11 17.03
CA ILE A 262 -39.13 -18.92 16.73
C ILE A 262 -40.33 -18.88 17.69
N GLY A 263 -40.27 -18.01 18.69
CA GLY A 263 -41.39 -17.70 19.58
C GLY A 263 -42.52 -17.02 18.82
N LYS A 264 -43.77 -17.31 19.19
CA LYS A 264 -44.97 -16.76 18.55
C LYS A 264 -44.95 -15.22 18.57
N ASN A 265 -45.07 -14.63 17.38
CA ASN A 265 -45.29 -13.20 17.18
C ASN A 265 -46.48 -12.71 18.02
N THR A 266 -46.22 -11.83 18.97
CA THR A 266 -47.23 -10.91 19.50
C THR A 266 -46.78 -9.50 19.16
N SER A 267 -47.68 -8.79 18.51
CA SER A 267 -47.46 -7.53 17.81
C SER A 267 -46.79 -6.45 18.66
N GLN A 268 -45.58 -6.05 18.28
CA GLN A 268 -45.10 -4.69 18.50
C GLN A 268 -44.33 -4.23 17.26
N VAL A 269 -44.88 -3.20 16.63
CA VAL A 269 -44.34 -2.51 15.46
C VAL A 269 -43.08 -1.76 15.87
N ILE A 270 -41.96 -2.01 15.18
CA ILE A 270 -40.87 -1.04 15.07
C ILE A 270 -40.79 -0.61 13.59
N GLY A 271 -41.27 0.60 13.35
CA GLY A 271 -40.89 1.56 12.29
C GLY A 271 -40.32 1.06 10.96
N ASN A 272 -41.19 1.10 9.94
CA ASN A 272 -40.95 1.66 8.59
C ASN A 272 -39.50 2.03 8.18
N MET A 273 -38.80 1.10 7.53
CA MET A 273 -37.96 1.43 6.37
C MET A 273 -38.38 0.49 5.24
N GLY A 274 -39.30 0.95 4.39
CA GLY A 274 -39.83 0.19 3.26
C GLY A 274 -38.76 -0.13 2.21
N TYR A 275 -38.03 -1.22 2.40
CA TYR A 275 -37.13 -1.80 1.41
C TYR A 275 -37.40 -3.30 1.26
N ASN A 276 -38.04 -3.68 0.15
CA ASN A 276 -38.26 -5.07 -0.24
C ASN A 276 -37.36 -5.41 -1.43
N ALA A 277 -36.22 -6.04 -1.17
CA ALA A 277 -35.23 -6.41 -2.18
C ALA A 277 -35.81 -7.29 -3.31
N VAL A 278 -36.86 -8.06 -3.00
CA VAL A 278 -37.51 -8.98 -3.96
C VAL A 278 -38.33 -8.22 -5.00
N GLN A 279 -38.95 -7.09 -4.64
CA GLN A 279 -39.70 -6.24 -5.57
C GLN A 279 -38.77 -5.40 -6.48
N ALA A 280 -37.60 -4.99 -5.97
CA ALA A 280 -36.64 -4.20 -6.74
C ALA A 280 -36.00 -5.02 -7.90
N ILE A 281 -35.77 -6.31 -7.69
CA ILE A 281 -35.15 -7.22 -8.68
C ILE A 281 -36.14 -7.64 -9.77
N THR A 282 -37.43 -7.76 -9.45
CA THR A 282 -38.49 -8.11 -10.41
C THR A 282 -39.03 -6.91 -11.20
N GLY A 283 -38.88 -5.68 -10.69
CA GLY A 283 -39.41 -4.43 -11.28
C GLY A 283 -38.49 -3.68 -12.25
N GLY A 284 -37.31 -4.21 -12.58
CA GLY A 284 -36.48 -3.69 -13.68
C GLY A 284 -35.80 -2.32 -13.47
N SER A 285 -35.63 -1.83 -12.23
CA SER A 285 -35.18 -0.44 -11.97
C SER A 285 -33.74 -0.30 -11.44
N ALA A 286 -32.96 -1.38 -11.30
CA ALA A 286 -31.59 -1.32 -10.80
C ALA A 286 -30.54 -1.74 -11.86
N PRO A 287 -29.70 -0.82 -12.36
CA PRO A 287 -28.49 -1.15 -13.12
C PRO A 287 -27.43 -1.76 -12.19
N GLY A 288 -26.85 -2.91 -12.55
CA GLY A 288 -25.74 -3.53 -11.80
C GLY A 288 -25.85 -5.02 -11.48
N TYR A 289 -26.99 -5.65 -11.72
CA TYR A 289 -27.26 -7.05 -11.30
C TYR A 289 -27.55 -7.99 -12.48
N GLU A 290 -26.78 -7.89 -13.57
CA GLU A 290 -27.02 -8.72 -14.78
C GLU A 290 -26.71 -10.20 -14.56
N GLU A 291 -25.68 -10.53 -13.76
CA GLU A 291 -25.26 -11.90 -13.47
C GLU A 291 -26.27 -12.64 -12.56
N GLU A 292 -26.81 -11.97 -11.54
CA GLU A 292 -27.87 -12.51 -10.68
C GLU A 292 -29.18 -12.74 -11.45
N ARG A 293 -29.46 -11.91 -12.46
CA ARG A 293 -30.63 -12.08 -13.34
C ARG A 293 -30.51 -13.32 -14.22
N ALA A 294 -29.32 -13.56 -14.77
CA ALA A 294 -29.04 -14.73 -15.61
C ALA A 294 -29.13 -16.04 -14.81
N ALA A 295 -28.71 -16.02 -13.54
CA ALA A 295 -28.83 -17.16 -12.63
C ALA A 295 -30.30 -17.51 -12.31
N ILE A 296 -31.14 -16.51 -12.06
CA ILE A 296 -32.56 -16.74 -11.75
C ILE A 296 -33.34 -17.21 -13.01
N GLN A 297 -33.05 -16.63 -14.19
CA GLN A 297 -33.73 -16.99 -15.44
C GLN A 297 -33.39 -18.41 -15.94
N THR A 298 -32.27 -18.97 -15.50
CA THR A 298 -31.87 -20.36 -15.81
C THR A 298 -32.34 -21.37 -14.76
N GLY A 299 -33.18 -20.94 -13.81
CA GLY A 299 -33.82 -21.81 -12.82
C GLY A 299 -33.02 -22.03 -11.54
N ALA A 300 -32.02 -21.20 -11.25
CA ALA A 300 -31.33 -21.27 -9.96
C ALA A 300 -32.28 -20.83 -8.83
N SER A 301 -32.32 -21.63 -7.75
CA SER A 301 -32.98 -21.24 -6.50
C SER A 301 -31.92 -20.77 -5.51
N ALA A 302 -32.10 -19.55 -4.99
CA ALA A 302 -31.31 -19.07 -3.87
C ALA A 302 -31.94 -19.63 -2.58
N THR A 303 -31.23 -20.56 -1.95
CA THR A 303 -31.53 -20.97 -0.57
C THR A 303 -30.42 -20.42 0.31
N GLY A 304 -30.79 -19.73 1.39
CA GLY A 304 -29.84 -19.20 2.36
C GLY A 304 -28.98 -20.32 2.95
N GLU A 305 -27.70 -19.98 3.16
CA GLU A 305 -26.65 -20.70 3.90
C GLU A 305 -26.80 -22.22 4.16
N GLY A 306 -25.98 -23.00 3.44
CA GLY A 306 -25.26 -24.15 4.01
C GLY A 306 -25.73 -25.57 3.65
N ALA A 307 -25.10 -26.20 2.64
CA ALA A 307 -24.62 -27.60 2.63
C ALA A 307 -24.12 -28.01 1.22
N THR A 308 -22.84 -28.40 1.08
CA THR A 308 -22.27 -29.13 -0.09
C THR A 308 -22.38 -30.66 0.14
N PRO A 309 -22.22 -31.59 -0.85
CA PRO A 309 -21.24 -31.54 -1.96
C PRO A 309 -21.59 -32.24 -3.31
N VAL A 310 -20.59 -32.22 -4.24
CA VAL A 310 -20.30 -33.09 -5.43
C VAL A 310 -20.57 -32.39 -6.79
N THR A 311 -19.69 -32.28 -7.81
CA THR A 311 -18.26 -32.61 -8.10
C THR A 311 -17.81 -31.82 -9.37
N CYS A 312 -16.50 -31.59 -9.55
CA CYS A 312 -15.92 -30.88 -10.72
C CYS A 312 -15.04 -31.75 -11.67
N ARG A 313 -14.88 -31.25 -12.92
CA ARG A 313 -13.73 -31.28 -13.90
C ARG A 313 -13.72 -32.32 -15.05
N PRO A 314 -12.99 -32.12 -16.21
CA PRO A 314 -11.89 -31.15 -16.54
C PRO A 314 -11.94 -30.45 -17.95
N PHE A 315 -11.14 -29.40 -18.25
CA PHE A 315 -9.85 -29.46 -19.00
C PHE A 315 -8.93 -28.20 -18.83
N TYR A 316 -7.60 -28.45 -18.91
CA TYR A 316 -6.33 -27.74 -18.49
C TYR A 316 -5.68 -26.80 -19.56
N PRO A 317 -4.46 -26.17 -19.43
CA PRO A 317 -3.25 -26.40 -18.56
C PRO A 317 -2.65 -25.13 -17.84
N VAL A 318 -1.68 -25.13 -16.91
CA VAL A 318 -0.34 -25.79 -16.79
C VAL A 318 0.07 -26.06 -15.33
N LEU A 319 0.87 -27.13 -15.15
CA LEU A 319 1.44 -27.72 -13.93
C LEU A 319 2.62 -26.94 -13.31
N VAL A 320 2.72 -26.96 -11.97
CA VAL A 320 4.01 -27.19 -11.27
C VAL A 320 3.73 -28.15 -10.12
N SER A 321 4.31 -29.35 -10.21
CA SER A 321 4.24 -30.43 -9.22
C SER A 321 5.43 -30.37 -8.25
N ASP A 322 5.15 -30.83 -7.03
CA ASP A 322 6.06 -31.41 -6.02
C ASP A 322 7.21 -30.57 -5.45
N PHE A 323 7.07 -30.23 -4.16
CA PHE A 323 7.97 -30.73 -3.11
C PHE A 323 7.23 -30.74 -1.77
N SER A 324 6.69 -31.90 -1.39
CA SER A 324 6.52 -32.28 0.01
C SER A 324 7.76 -33.04 0.46
N GLY A 325 8.55 -32.46 1.36
CA GLY A 325 9.66 -33.17 1.98
C GLY A 325 10.75 -32.25 2.50
N MET A 326 10.47 -31.56 3.61
CA MET A 326 11.42 -31.33 4.70
C MET A 326 10.73 -30.51 5.80
N CYS A 327 10.50 -31.17 6.95
CA CYS A 327 10.21 -30.50 8.20
C CYS A 327 11.26 -29.42 8.49
N GLN A 328 10.82 -28.23 8.92
CA GLN A 328 11.38 -27.37 9.98
C GLN A 328 10.48 -26.11 10.07
N PRO A 329 10.25 -25.53 11.27
CA PRO A 329 9.14 -24.63 11.53
C PRO A 329 9.42 -23.25 10.94
N LYS A 330 8.62 -22.81 9.97
CA LYS A 330 8.59 -21.41 9.54
C LYS A 330 7.27 -20.80 9.96
N ASN A 331 7.29 -20.12 11.10
CA ASN A 331 6.26 -19.17 11.50
C ASN A 331 6.26 -17.99 10.53
N LYS A 332 5.58 -18.15 9.39
CA LYS A 332 5.02 -17.08 8.56
C LYS A 332 3.73 -17.62 7.96
N VAL A 333 2.60 -17.20 8.51
CA VAL A 333 1.31 -17.38 7.85
C VAL A 333 1.25 -16.28 6.79
N SER A 334 1.67 -16.60 5.56
CA SER A 334 1.50 -15.73 4.40
C SER A 334 0.17 -16.10 3.73
N LEU A 335 -0.77 -15.16 3.66
CA LEU A 335 -1.98 -15.29 2.86
C LEU A 335 -1.72 -14.61 1.51
N PRO A 336 -1.56 -15.34 0.39
CA PRO A 336 -1.43 -14.72 -0.92
C PRO A 336 -2.75 -14.03 -1.29
N LEU A 337 -2.70 -12.74 -1.59
CA LEU A 337 -3.87 -11.96 -2.03
C LEU A 337 -3.63 -11.47 -3.46
N SER A 338 -4.44 -11.95 -4.39
CA SER A 338 -4.47 -11.45 -5.77
C SER A 338 -5.74 -10.62 -5.98
N ILE A 339 -5.57 -9.38 -6.43
CA ILE A 339 -6.66 -8.46 -6.78
C ILE A 339 -6.52 -8.13 -8.27
N SER A 340 -7.55 -8.49 -9.05
CA SER A 340 -7.68 -8.11 -10.46
C SER A 340 -8.98 -7.35 -10.64
N THR A 341 -8.89 -6.07 -11.02
CA THR A 341 -10.05 -5.22 -11.28
C THR A 341 -10.27 -5.11 -12.79
N SER A 342 -11.37 -5.68 -13.27
CA SER A 342 -11.81 -5.52 -14.66
C SER A 342 -13.29 -5.12 -14.69
N LYS A 343 -13.56 -3.80 -14.60
CA LYS A 343 -14.71 -3.05 -15.16
C LYS A 343 -15.00 -1.77 -14.37
N SER A 344 -15.45 -0.77 -15.11
CA SER A 344 -15.75 0.60 -14.70
C SER A 344 -16.98 0.73 -13.79
N SER A 345 -16.81 0.63 -12.48
CA SER A 345 -17.78 1.19 -11.54
C SER A 345 -17.06 2.19 -10.64
N ARG A 346 -17.52 3.45 -10.64
CA ARG A 346 -16.95 4.61 -9.94
C ARG A 346 -17.05 4.54 -8.40
N HIS A 347 -16.76 3.38 -7.81
CA HIS A 347 -16.70 3.21 -6.37
C HIS A 347 -15.39 2.49 -6.06
N GLY A 348 -14.31 3.26 -6.00
CA GLY A 348 -13.07 2.81 -5.37
C GLY A 348 -13.36 2.30 -3.96
N ARG A 349 -12.51 1.39 -3.47
CA ARG A 349 -12.59 0.86 -2.10
C ARG A 349 -12.15 1.93 -1.10
N ILE A 350 -12.95 2.98 -0.93
CA ILE A 350 -12.66 4.03 0.06
C ILE A 350 -12.75 3.40 1.45
N ILE A 351 -11.63 3.31 2.15
CA ILE A 351 -11.66 3.12 3.59
C ILE A 351 -11.95 4.48 4.23
N GLN A 352 -13.11 4.59 4.87
CA GLN A 352 -13.46 5.70 5.75
C GLN A 352 -12.95 5.44 7.17
#